data_AF-A0A840KJM9-F1
#
_entry.id   AF-A0A840KJM9-F1
#
_cell.length_a   1.000
_cell.length_b   1.000
_cell.length_c   1.000
_cell.angle_alpha   90.00
_cell.angle_beta   90.00
_cell.angle_gamma   90.00
#
_symmetry.space_group_name_H-M   'P 1'
#
loop_
_entity.id
_entity.type
_entity.pdbx_description
1 polymer ?
#
loop_
_entity_poly.entity_id
_entity_poly.type
_entity_poly.pdbx_seq_one_letter_code
_entity_poly.pdbx_strand_id
1 'polypeptide(L)'
;MNLPLEIEDKYAKEVLCNTSLHDLPQEEWKLVEGFENYAISNYGRLKSLERWTFLPNKTKGKKEPELIMKLILVTQFNHYLQRNFYQIHCSLSSEGKKYRKSIARLVYYHFIEKFDFDDRNILISCKDDNTFHVHYTNLEKITASEKSLKTFRLNRARNRDFIYKQPVSQYTVEGNWVADFKSMYDAEKSVGVGCESIMDAVNKEFLTAGKFRWFLQRYEPTEEDFIIPPKSETSDKLLNTSLWKKLGKPIIDRNNPPPCLNLSLEDLPNEQWKPIPGFDNRFVVSNKGRVKRLSGWTSDGRKIFLKEQILSQIMSINSRRSYSLYCVLRHKRKNTCLTITKLLYYCFVEKFDLNDNTIVVTNNNNPLWNIELSKLSLRPIYDVLKGKQTIIKSNH
;
A
#
# COMPACT_ATOMS: atom_id res chain seq x y z
N MET A 1 -20.77 17.47 -21.02
CA MET A 1 -19.95 16.73 -20.04
C MET A 1 -20.71 15.45 -19.70
N ASN A 2 -20.04 14.35 -19.35
CA ASN A 2 -20.76 13.16 -18.86
C ASN A 2 -20.96 13.32 -17.35
N LEU A 3 -22.18 13.58 -16.92
CA LEU A 3 -22.55 13.61 -15.52
C LEU A 3 -22.88 12.18 -15.05
N PRO A 4 -22.34 11.73 -13.90
CA PRO A 4 -22.87 10.57 -13.18
C PRO A 4 -24.40 10.62 -13.05
N LEU A 5 -25.06 9.47 -13.17
CA LEU A 5 -26.54 9.36 -13.08
C LEU A 5 -27.11 9.90 -11.76
N GLU A 6 -26.31 9.85 -10.70
CA GLU A 6 -26.64 10.31 -9.35
C GLU A 6 -26.67 11.84 -9.19
N ILE A 7 -26.19 12.60 -10.20
CA ILE A 7 -26.13 14.06 -10.11
C ILE A 7 -27.37 14.69 -10.76
N GLU A 8 -28.28 15.15 -9.91
CA GLU A 8 -29.50 15.87 -10.28
C GLU A 8 -29.36 17.39 -10.13
N ASP A 9 -28.22 17.95 -10.56
CA ASP A 9 -27.99 19.39 -10.49
C ASP A 9 -28.56 20.11 -11.72
N LYS A 10 -29.53 21.01 -11.49
CA LYS A 10 -30.20 21.76 -12.57
C LYS A 10 -29.24 22.64 -13.36
N TYR A 11 -28.34 23.35 -12.67
CA TYR A 11 -27.36 24.23 -13.31
C TYR A 11 -26.37 23.42 -14.15
N ALA A 12 -25.89 22.29 -13.65
CA ALA A 12 -25.00 21.41 -14.38
C ALA A 12 -25.65 20.85 -15.67
N LYS A 13 -26.93 20.48 -15.61
CA LYS A 13 -27.68 19.96 -16.76
C LYS A 13 -28.00 21.05 -17.79
N GLU A 14 -28.58 22.16 -17.36
CA GLU A 14 -29.13 23.21 -18.24
C GLU A 14 -28.08 24.19 -18.77
N VAL A 15 -26.97 24.38 -18.03
CA VAL A 15 -25.93 25.35 -18.37
C VAL A 15 -24.66 24.63 -18.83
N LEU A 16 -24.04 23.83 -17.96
CA LEU A 16 -22.70 23.28 -18.21
C LEU A 16 -22.66 22.13 -19.21
N CYS A 17 -23.75 21.36 -19.30
CA CYS A 17 -23.93 20.32 -20.30
C CYS A 17 -24.56 20.82 -21.60
N ASN A 18 -25.04 22.06 -21.64
CA ASN A 18 -25.70 22.64 -22.80
C ASN A 18 -24.71 23.00 -23.90
N THR A 19 -24.80 22.25 -25.01
CA THR A 19 -23.94 22.39 -26.19
C THR A 19 -24.56 23.21 -27.33
N SER A 20 -25.74 23.80 -27.10
CA SER A 20 -26.41 24.69 -28.06
C SER A 20 -25.59 25.94 -28.30
N LEU A 21 -25.53 26.42 -29.55
CA LEU A 21 -24.89 27.71 -29.84
C LEU A 21 -25.74 28.92 -29.42
N HIS A 22 -27.01 28.71 -29.08
CA HIS A 22 -27.87 29.77 -28.57
C HIS A 22 -27.38 30.25 -27.20
N ASP A 23 -27.32 31.56 -27.06
CA ASP A 23 -26.97 32.22 -25.82
C ASP A 23 -28.11 32.07 -24.81
N LEU A 24 -27.73 31.86 -23.54
CA LEU A 24 -28.67 31.89 -22.44
C LEU A 24 -29.09 33.34 -22.13
N PRO A 25 -30.23 33.55 -21.45
CA PRO A 25 -30.63 34.89 -21.02
C PRO A 25 -29.51 35.55 -20.19
N GLN A 26 -29.12 36.77 -20.55
CA GLN A 26 -28.03 37.53 -19.89
C GLN A 26 -26.65 36.86 -19.95
N GLU A 27 -26.44 35.98 -20.92
CA GLU A 27 -25.13 35.39 -21.14
C GLU A 27 -24.19 36.40 -21.82
N GLU A 28 -23.04 36.62 -21.18
CA GLU A 28 -21.98 37.47 -21.68
C GLU A 28 -20.75 36.62 -21.97
N TRP A 29 -20.12 36.84 -23.12
CA TRP A 29 -18.92 36.12 -23.57
C TRP A 29 -17.70 37.02 -23.55
N LYS A 30 -16.57 36.50 -23.05
CA LYS A 30 -15.26 37.16 -23.09
C LYS A 30 -14.20 36.24 -23.71
N LEU A 31 -13.27 36.79 -24.48
CA LEU A 31 -12.14 36.03 -25.02
C LEU A 31 -11.26 35.52 -23.88
N VAL A 32 -10.78 34.28 -24.02
CA VAL A 32 -9.86 33.67 -23.04
C VAL A 32 -8.45 34.17 -23.32
N GLU A 33 -7.84 34.82 -22.33
CA GLU A 33 -6.51 35.43 -22.46
C GLU A 33 -5.44 34.33 -22.63
N GLY A 34 -4.55 34.49 -23.61
CA GLY A 34 -3.60 33.45 -24.04
C GLY A 34 -4.21 32.31 -24.88
N PHE A 35 -5.53 32.33 -25.12
CA PHE A 35 -6.27 31.35 -25.90
C PHE A 35 -7.35 32.02 -26.76
N GLU A 36 -6.95 32.94 -27.64
CA GLU A 36 -7.85 33.80 -28.43
C GLU A 36 -8.88 33.05 -29.28
N ASN A 37 -8.60 31.78 -29.59
CA ASN A 37 -9.53 30.88 -30.29
C ASN A 37 -10.74 30.44 -29.44
N TYR A 38 -10.83 30.88 -28.18
CA TYR A 38 -11.85 30.48 -27.23
C TYR A 38 -12.46 31.68 -26.53
N ALA A 39 -13.76 31.56 -26.23
CA ALA A 39 -14.49 32.50 -25.38
C ALA A 39 -15.10 31.75 -24.19
N ILE A 40 -15.13 32.39 -23.02
CA ILE A 40 -15.74 31.90 -21.79
C ILE A 40 -16.94 32.77 -21.45
N SER A 41 -18.05 32.17 -21.05
CA SER A 41 -19.23 32.91 -20.61
C SER A 41 -19.24 33.18 -19.10
N ASN A 42 -20.00 34.18 -18.68
CA ASN A 42 -20.27 34.48 -17.27
C ASN A 42 -20.95 33.31 -16.51
N TYR A 43 -21.57 32.39 -17.25
CA TYR A 43 -22.15 31.13 -16.78
C TYR A 43 -21.16 29.94 -16.80
N GLY A 44 -19.91 30.14 -17.22
CA GLY A 44 -18.90 29.08 -17.27
C GLY A 44 -19.04 28.11 -18.45
N ARG A 45 -19.80 28.47 -19.48
CA ARG A 45 -19.80 27.76 -20.77
C ARG A 45 -18.55 28.17 -21.55
N LEU A 46 -17.94 27.22 -22.26
CA LEU A 46 -16.75 27.47 -23.07
C LEU A 46 -17.09 27.29 -24.54
N LYS A 47 -16.76 28.29 -25.35
CA LYS A 47 -17.01 28.35 -26.79
C LYS A 47 -15.68 28.32 -27.51
N SER A 48 -15.54 27.43 -28.49
CA SER A 48 -14.45 27.45 -29.46
C SER A 48 -14.93 28.23 -30.67
N LEU A 49 -14.20 29.29 -31.01
CA LEU A 49 -14.54 30.18 -32.13
C LEU A 49 -14.19 29.52 -33.47
N GLU A 50 -14.93 29.93 -34.50
CA GLU A 50 -14.67 29.54 -35.88
C GLU A 50 -13.25 29.97 -36.28
N ARG A 51 -12.48 29.04 -36.85
CA ARG A 51 -11.11 29.32 -37.29
C ARG A 51 -10.64 28.37 -38.37
N TRP A 52 -9.61 28.79 -39.09
CA TRP A 52 -8.85 27.91 -39.97
C TRP A 52 -7.69 27.29 -39.21
N THR A 53 -7.57 25.96 -39.28
CA THR A 53 -6.44 25.23 -38.71
C THR A 53 -5.63 24.59 -39.81
N PHE A 54 -4.31 24.68 -39.70
CA PHE A 54 -3.37 24.07 -40.65
C PHE A 54 -2.63 22.96 -39.92
N LEU A 55 -2.78 21.73 -40.40
CA LEU A 55 -2.01 20.62 -39.85
C LEU A 55 -0.55 20.72 -40.34
N PRO A 56 0.43 20.32 -39.50
CA PRO A 56 1.81 20.23 -39.93
C PRO A 56 1.90 19.39 -41.23
N ASN A 57 2.58 19.92 -42.25
CA ASN A 57 2.78 19.27 -43.56
C ASN A 57 1.53 19.16 -44.45
N LYS A 58 0.46 19.93 -44.21
CA LYS A 58 -0.70 20.02 -45.13
C LYS A 58 -0.91 21.45 -45.62
N THR A 59 -0.99 21.63 -46.93
CA THR A 59 -1.29 22.90 -47.61
C THR A 59 -2.77 23.29 -47.56
N LYS A 60 -3.67 22.34 -47.30
CA LYS A 60 -5.11 22.61 -47.15
C LYS A 60 -5.47 22.80 -45.68
N GLY A 61 -5.95 23.99 -45.34
CA GLY A 61 -6.51 24.28 -44.03
C GLY A 61 -7.85 23.56 -43.82
N LYS A 62 -8.15 23.23 -42.56
CA LYS A 62 -9.46 22.74 -42.13
C LYS A 62 -10.20 23.90 -41.43
N LYS A 63 -11.39 24.21 -41.93
CA LYS A 63 -12.31 25.14 -41.26
C LYS A 63 -12.93 24.43 -40.05
N GLU A 64 -12.57 24.87 -38.85
CA GLU A 64 -13.19 24.43 -37.61
C GLU A 64 -14.40 25.34 -37.33
N PRO A 65 -15.62 24.80 -37.23
CA PRO A 65 -16.80 25.59 -36.94
C PRO A 65 -16.81 26.08 -35.48
N GLU A 66 -17.62 27.09 -35.21
CA GLU A 66 -17.94 27.49 -33.85
C GLU A 66 -18.66 26.34 -33.11
N LEU A 67 -18.27 26.07 -31.87
CA LEU A 67 -18.91 25.04 -31.05
C LEU A 67 -18.78 25.33 -29.55
N ILE A 68 -19.81 24.96 -28.79
CA ILE A 68 -19.72 24.91 -27.34
C ILE A 68 -18.98 23.64 -26.92
N MET A 69 -17.85 23.84 -26.25
CA MET A 69 -16.93 22.79 -25.82
C MET A 69 -17.56 21.93 -24.71
N LYS A 70 -17.41 20.61 -24.84
CA LYS A 70 -17.73 19.70 -23.75
C LYS A 70 -16.73 19.88 -22.59
N LEU A 71 -17.26 20.23 -21.43
CA LEU A 71 -16.48 20.34 -20.19
C LEU A 71 -16.10 18.96 -19.63
N ILE A 72 -15.06 18.95 -18.78
CA ILE A 72 -14.45 17.78 -18.15
C ILE A 72 -14.78 17.80 -16.65
N LEU A 73 -15.40 16.72 -16.18
CA LEU A 73 -15.63 16.48 -14.76
C LEU A 73 -14.39 15.84 -14.15
N VAL A 74 -13.82 16.44 -13.11
CA VAL A 74 -12.70 15.89 -12.35
C VAL A 74 -13.24 15.35 -11.04
N THR A 75 -13.02 14.06 -10.79
CA THR A 75 -13.45 13.41 -9.56
C THR A 75 -12.32 13.36 -8.54
N GLN A 76 -12.66 13.63 -7.29
CA GLN A 76 -11.78 13.52 -6.14
C GLN A 76 -12.50 12.72 -5.06
N PHE A 77 -12.00 11.52 -4.75
CA PHE A 77 -12.59 10.68 -3.71
C PHE A 77 -12.13 11.15 -2.32
N ASN A 78 -13.08 11.35 -1.41
CA ASN A 78 -12.79 11.66 -0.03
C ASN A 78 -12.94 10.40 0.82
N HIS A 79 -11.82 9.86 1.31
CA HIS A 79 -11.79 8.66 2.15
C HIS A 79 -12.46 8.84 3.52
N TYR A 80 -12.56 10.07 4.03
CA TYR A 80 -13.22 10.30 5.32
C TYR A 80 -14.75 10.19 5.20
N LEU A 81 -15.32 10.81 4.17
CA LEU A 81 -16.76 10.81 3.91
C LEU A 81 -17.23 9.67 2.98
N GLN A 82 -16.30 8.88 2.44
CA GLN A 82 -16.56 7.81 1.47
C GLN A 82 -17.39 8.28 0.27
N ARG A 83 -17.13 9.50 -0.22
CA ARG A 83 -17.89 10.11 -1.33
C ARG A 83 -17.01 10.87 -2.31
N ASN A 84 -17.51 11.02 -3.53
CA ASN A 84 -16.85 11.77 -4.59
C ASN A 84 -17.17 13.26 -4.51
N PHE A 85 -16.15 14.07 -4.72
CA PHE A 85 -16.24 15.50 -4.97
C PHE A 85 -15.86 15.79 -6.42
N TYR A 86 -16.42 16.87 -6.96
CA TYR A 86 -16.31 17.19 -8.37
C TYR A 86 -15.67 18.56 -8.58
N GLN A 87 -14.93 18.70 -9.67
CA GLN A 87 -14.45 19.99 -10.17
C GLN A 87 -14.68 20.07 -11.67
N ILE A 88 -14.97 21.26 -12.18
CA ILE A 88 -15.23 21.47 -13.60
C ILE A 88 -14.02 22.08 -14.27
N HIS A 89 -13.55 21.39 -15.30
CA HIS A 89 -12.40 21.81 -16.09
C HIS A 89 -12.78 21.86 -17.57
N CYS A 90 -11.94 22.53 -18.35
CA CYS A 90 -11.99 22.50 -19.80
C CYS A 90 -10.62 22.15 -20.38
N SER A 91 -10.62 21.80 -21.66
CA SER A 91 -9.41 21.62 -22.45
C SER A 91 -9.31 22.75 -23.47
N LEU A 92 -8.28 23.57 -23.34
CA LEU A 92 -7.90 24.60 -24.31
C LEU A 92 -6.73 24.09 -25.14
N SER A 93 -6.63 24.51 -26.39
CA SER A 93 -5.49 24.14 -27.25
C SER A 93 -4.86 25.39 -27.85
N SER A 94 -3.53 25.52 -27.74
CA SER A 94 -2.77 26.58 -28.39
C SER A 94 -1.46 26.00 -28.92
N GLU A 95 -1.08 26.36 -30.15
CA GLU A 95 0.15 25.90 -30.81
C GLU A 95 0.36 24.37 -30.78
N GLY A 96 -0.74 23.61 -30.96
CA GLY A 96 -0.70 22.15 -30.93
C GLY A 96 -0.57 21.52 -29.52
N LYS A 97 -0.41 22.33 -28.46
CA LYS A 97 -0.39 21.88 -27.06
C LYS A 97 -1.79 21.99 -26.44
N LYS A 98 -2.14 21.02 -25.58
CA LYS A 98 -3.41 21.00 -24.84
C LYS A 98 -3.19 21.40 -23.38
N TYR A 99 -4.06 22.27 -22.88
CA TYR A 99 -4.02 22.81 -21.53
C TYR A 99 -5.34 22.52 -20.82
N ARG A 100 -5.26 21.96 -19.62
CA ARG A 100 -6.42 21.74 -18.76
C ARG A 100 -6.54 22.92 -17.80
N LYS A 101 -7.64 23.67 -17.89
CA LYS A 101 -7.89 24.86 -17.04
C LYS A 101 -9.20 24.69 -16.26
N SER A 102 -9.26 25.27 -15.06
CA SER A 102 -10.47 25.24 -14.22
C SER A 102 -11.47 26.28 -14.72
N ILE A 103 -12.75 25.90 -14.86
CA ILE A 103 -13.79 26.82 -15.31
C ILE A 103 -14.04 27.91 -14.28
N ALA A 104 -14.16 27.58 -12.99
CA ALA A 104 -14.35 28.59 -11.95
C ALA A 104 -13.24 29.66 -11.95
N ARG A 105 -11.97 29.25 -12.15
CA ARG A 105 -10.85 30.20 -12.27
C ARG A 105 -10.97 31.09 -13.50
N LEU A 106 -11.34 30.53 -14.66
CA LEU A 106 -11.51 31.28 -15.89
C LEU A 106 -12.64 32.31 -15.76
N VAL A 107 -13.80 31.92 -15.23
CA VAL A 107 -14.92 32.84 -15.01
C VAL A 107 -14.52 33.94 -14.04
N TYR A 108 -13.91 33.61 -12.90
CA TYR A 108 -13.46 34.61 -11.94
C TYR A 108 -12.47 35.61 -12.56
N TYR A 109 -11.46 35.09 -13.27
CA TYR A 109 -10.42 35.90 -13.89
C TYR A 109 -10.98 36.91 -14.92
N HIS A 110 -11.94 36.47 -15.74
CA HIS A 110 -12.47 37.31 -16.82
C HIS A 110 -13.63 38.22 -16.40
N PHE A 111 -14.40 37.86 -15.37
CA PHE A 111 -15.62 38.58 -14.98
C PHE A 111 -15.53 39.31 -13.64
N ILE A 112 -14.52 39.03 -12.80
CA ILE A 112 -14.44 39.61 -11.44
C ILE A 112 -13.12 40.36 -11.24
N GLU A 113 -11.98 39.66 -11.22
CA GLU A 113 -10.67 40.25 -10.94
C GLU A 113 -9.58 39.46 -11.65
N LYS A 114 -8.67 40.16 -12.34
CA LYS A 114 -7.47 39.54 -12.94
C LYS A 114 -6.44 39.23 -11.86
N PHE A 115 -5.78 38.09 -11.98
CA PHE A 115 -4.74 37.63 -11.06
C PHE A 115 -3.74 36.72 -11.78
N ASP A 116 -2.59 36.41 -11.18
CA ASP A 116 -1.67 35.43 -11.79
C ASP A 116 -2.35 34.05 -11.92
N PHE A 117 -2.74 33.71 -13.15
CA PHE A 117 -3.51 32.50 -13.40
C PHE A 117 -2.74 31.23 -13.04
N ASP A 118 -1.41 31.25 -13.07
CA ASP A 118 -0.59 30.09 -12.76
C ASP A 118 -0.24 29.99 -11.27
N ASP A 119 -0.53 31.04 -10.47
CA ASP A 119 -0.43 30.98 -9.01
C ASP A 119 -1.53 30.06 -8.43
N ARG A 120 -1.07 28.95 -7.84
CA ARG A 120 -1.91 27.93 -7.21
C ARG A 120 -2.38 28.32 -5.81
N ASN A 121 -1.81 29.36 -5.20
CA ASN A 121 -2.22 29.86 -3.90
C ASN A 121 -3.50 30.69 -3.96
N ILE A 122 -3.87 31.17 -5.15
CA ILE A 122 -5.13 31.86 -5.39
C ILE A 122 -6.24 30.81 -5.47
N LEU A 123 -7.12 30.79 -4.49
CA LEU A 123 -8.18 29.80 -4.38
C LEU A 123 -9.52 30.44 -4.73
N ILE A 124 -10.21 29.87 -5.71
CA ILE A 124 -11.56 30.30 -6.10
C ILE A 124 -12.55 29.25 -5.60
N SER A 125 -13.61 29.69 -4.92
CA SER A 125 -14.67 28.85 -4.38
C SER A 125 -16.05 29.37 -4.80
N CYS A 126 -17.04 28.48 -4.77
CA CYS A 126 -18.44 28.84 -4.89
C CYS A 126 -19.00 29.20 -3.51
N LYS A 127 -19.75 30.31 -3.41
CA LYS A 127 -20.31 30.82 -2.15
C LYS A 127 -21.33 29.86 -1.53
N ASP A 128 -22.05 29.13 -2.37
CA ASP A 128 -23.08 28.14 -1.99
C ASP A 128 -22.56 26.70 -1.80
N ASP A 129 -21.23 26.52 -1.82
CA ASP A 129 -20.55 25.22 -1.65
C ASP A 129 -20.81 24.19 -2.74
N ASN A 130 -21.55 24.56 -3.78
CA ASN A 130 -21.82 23.73 -4.93
C ASN A 130 -20.80 24.01 -6.05
N THR A 131 -19.92 23.04 -6.28
CA THR A 131 -18.86 23.14 -7.29
C THR A 131 -19.37 23.26 -8.72
N PHE A 132 -20.67 22.98 -8.97
CA PHE A 132 -21.28 23.15 -10.28
C PHE A 132 -21.71 24.59 -10.58
N HIS A 133 -22.00 25.39 -9.55
CA HIS A 133 -22.57 26.72 -9.71
C HIS A 133 -21.47 27.76 -9.96
N VAL A 134 -20.88 27.72 -11.15
CA VAL A 134 -19.71 28.53 -11.54
C VAL A 134 -20.05 29.90 -12.13
N HIS A 135 -21.29 30.37 -11.96
CA HIS A 135 -21.68 31.71 -12.39
C HIS A 135 -20.89 32.77 -11.63
N TYR A 136 -20.45 33.84 -12.32
CA TYR A 136 -19.53 34.83 -11.75
C TYR A 136 -20.01 35.41 -10.40
N THR A 137 -21.31 35.68 -10.23
CA THR A 137 -21.84 36.22 -8.95
C THR A 137 -21.68 35.26 -7.76
N ASN A 138 -21.61 33.95 -8.03
CA ASN A 138 -21.46 32.90 -7.03
C ASN A 138 -20.00 32.56 -6.72
N LEU A 139 -19.03 33.17 -7.42
CA LEU A 139 -17.61 32.90 -7.19
C LEU A 139 -17.00 33.92 -6.23
N GLU A 140 -16.08 33.45 -5.41
CA GLU A 140 -15.31 34.25 -4.46
C GLU A 140 -13.85 33.77 -4.41
N LYS A 141 -12.93 34.71 -4.17
CA LYS A 141 -11.52 34.43 -3.90
C LYS A 141 -11.36 34.28 -2.40
N ILE A 142 -10.79 33.15 -1.99
CA ILE A 142 -10.62 32.78 -0.58
C ILE A 142 -9.14 32.55 -0.27
N THR A 143 -8.80 32.71 1.00
CA THR A 143 -7.48 32.37 1.55
C THR A 143 -7.39 30.87 1.86
N ALA A 144 -6.15 30.38 2.04
CA ALA A 144 -5.92 29.01 2.48
C ALA A 144 -6.55 28.71 3.86
N SER A 145 -6.60 29.72 4.74
CA SER A 145 -7.23 29.62 6.06
C SER A 145 -8.74 29.43 5.95
N GLU A 146 -9.42 30.26 5.13
CA GLU A 146 -10.86 30.15 4.90
C GLU A 146 -11.24 28.82 4.24
N LYS A 147 -10.44 28.34 3.28
CA LYS A 147 -10.64 27.01 2.69
C LYS A 147 -10.56 25.90 3.73
N SER A 148 -9.58 25.95 4.63
CA SER A 148 -9.43 24.98 5.73
C SER A 148 -10.62 25.04 6.68
N LEU A 149 -11.04 26.26 7.07
CA LEU A 149 -12.22 26.47 7.92
C LEU A 149 -13.50 25.93 7.28
N LYS A 150 -13.69 26.18 5.98
CA LYS A 150 -14.82 25.69 5.18
C LYS A 150 -14.83 24.16 5.10
N THR A 151 -13.67 23.55 4.87
CA THR A 151 -13.48 22.09 4.88
C THR A 151 -13.85 21.50 6.24
N PHE A 152 -13.45 22.16 7.32
CA PHE A 152 -13.77 21.75 8.69
C PHE A 152 -15.26 21.89 9.01
N ARG A 153 -15.89 23.04 8.70
CA ARG A 153 -17.33 23.29 8.92
C ARG A 153 -18.21 22.32 8.16
N LEU A 154 -17.81 21.94 6.94
CA LEU A 154 -18.51 20.95 6.12
C LEU A 154 -18.18 19.50 6.50
N ASN A 155 -17.46 19.29 7.60
CA ASN A 155 -17.01 18.00 8.09
C ASN A 155 -16.32 17.14 6.99
N ARG A 156 -15.55 17.78 6.10
CA ARG A 156 -14.87 17.11 4.98
C ARG A 156 -13.51 16.53 5.38
N ALA A 157 -13.03 16.81 6.59
CA ALA A 157 -11.79 16.29 7.14
C ALA A 157 -11.92 16.05 8.65
N ARG A 158 -11.21 15.03 9.16
CA ARG A 158 -11.12 14.77 10.61
C ARG A 158 -10.42 15.93 11.31
N ASN A 159 -11.01 16.44 12.38
CA ASN A 159 -10.29 17.35 13.28
C ASN A 159 -9.38 16.56 14.20
N ARG A 160 -8.11 16.44 13.79
CA ARG A 160 -7.09 15.70 14.54
C ARG A 160 -6.90 16.25 15.95
N ASP A 161 -6.93 17.58 16.13
CA ASP A 161 -6.75 18.21 17.44
C ASP A 161 -7.88 17.83 18.41
N PHE A 162 -9.14 17.86 17.97
CA PHE A 162 -10.26 17.41 18.77
C PHE A 162 -10.13 15.94 19.19
N ILE A 163 -9.65 15.09 18.27
CA ILE A 163 -9.48 13.66 18.56
C ILE A 163 -8.30 13.44 19.52
N TYR A 164 -7.17 14.10 19.30
CA TYR A 164 -5.99 13.95 20.16
C TYR A 164 -6.21 14.52 21.56
N LYS A 165 -7.19 15.40 21.74
CA LYS A 165 -7.66 15.86 23.07
C LYS A 165 -8.51 14.83 23.81
N GLN A 166 -8.92 13.73 23.20
CA GLN A 166 -9.70 12.71 23.88
C GLN A 166 -8.85 11.93 24.90
N PRO A 167 -9.40 11.65 26.10
CA PRO A 167 -8.70 10.90 27.12
C PRO A 167 -8.53 9.43 26.74
N VAL A 168 -7.38 8.87 27.07
CA VAL A 168 -6.98 7.50 26.70
C VAL A 168 -6.43 6.73 27.90
N SER A 169 -6.61 5.43 27.87
CA SER A 169 -6.08 4.47 28.84
C SER A 169 -5.11 3.53 28.14
N GLN A 170 -4.01 3.26 28.85
CA GLN A 170 -2.91 2.42 28.40
C GLN A 170 -2.99 1.06 29.11
N TYR A 171 -2.84 -0.01 28.33
CA TYR A 171 -2.84 -1.38 28.83
C TYR A 171 -1.63 -2.16 28.33
N THR A 172 -1.22 -3.20 29.05
CA THR A 172 -0.26 -4.19 28.53
C THR A 172 -0.90 -4.98 27.39
N VAL A 173 -0.11 -5.78 26.66
CA VAL A 173 -0.69 -6.57 25.56
C VAL A 173 -1.52 -7.73 26.05
N GLU A 174 -1.37 -8.08 27.32
CA GLU A 174 -2.07 -9.13 28.05
C GLU A 174 -3.36 -8.62 28.71
N GLY A 175 -3.69 -7.32 28.62
CA GLY A 175 -4.94 -6.77 29.15
C GLY A 175 -4.83 -6.07 30.50
N ASN A 176 -3.65 -6.03 31.12
CA ASN A 176 -3.49 -5.36 32.40
C ASN A 176 -3.45 -3.84 32.23
N TRP A 177 -4.23 -3.11 33.03
CA TRP A 177 -4.20 -1.64 33.04
C TRP A 177 -2.81 -1.12 33.48
N VAL A 178 -2.36 -0.01 32.87
CA VAL A 178 -1.05 0.61 33.14
C VAL A 178 -1.19 2.04 33.62
N ALA A 179 -1.89 2.90 32.86
CA ALA A 179 -2.01 4.33 33.16
C ALA A 179 -3.15 4.99 32.38
N ASP A 180 -3.63 6.11 32.92
CA ASP A 180 -4.65 6.96 32.30
C ASP A 180 -4.06 8.33 31.96
N PHE A 181 -4.44 8.86 30.80
CA PHE A 181 -3.98 10.15 30.30
C PHE A 181 -5.16 11.05 29.93
N LYS A 182 -5.03 12.34 30.24
CA LYS A 182 -6.10 13.32 29.95
C LYS A 182 -6.33 13.51 28.45
N SER A 183 -5.30 13.25 27.65
CA SER A 183 -5.36 13.33 26.19
C SER A 183 -4.28 12.45 25.54
N MET A 184 -4.36 12.20 24.23
CA MET A 184 -3.29 11.54 23.49
C MET A 184 -1.99 12.37 23.50
N TYR A 185 -2.09 13.70 23.55
CA TYR A 185 -0.91 14.57 23.70
C TYR A 185 -0.20 14.37 25.05
N ASP A 186 -0.96 14.17 26.11
CA ASP A 186 -0.44 13.89 27.45
C ASP A 186 0.28 12.53 27.49
N ALA A 187 -0.31 11.53 26.82
CA ALA A 187 0.31 10.23 26.60
C ALA A 187 1.60 10.32 25.76
N GLU A 188 1.60 11.11 24.68
CA GLU A 188 2.79 11.33 23.84
C GLU A 188 3.93 11.96 24.65
N LYS A 189 3.64 12.99 25.45
CA LYS A 189 4.63 13.65 26.29
C LYS A 189 5.20 12.72 27.37
N SER A 190 4.36 11.85 27.94
CA SER A 190 4.73 10.97 29.05
C SER A 190 5.45 9.70 28.59
N VAL A 191 4.98 9.08 27.50
CA VAL A 191 5.44 7.76 27.03
C VAL A 191 6.34 7.87 25.78
N GLY A 192 6.36 9.01 25.10
CA GLY A 192 7.12 9.22 23.86
C GLY A 192 6.52 8.50 22.65
N VAL A 193 5.20 8.29 22.65
CA VAL A 193 4.46 7.60 21.58
C VAL A 193 3.62 8.61 20.82
N GLY A 194 3.86 8.76 19.52
CA GLY A 194 3.15 9.75 18.71
C GLY A 194 1.62 9.57 18.74
N CYS A 195 0.88 10.68 18.84
CA CYS A 195 -0.59 10.68 18.89
C CYS A 195 -1.22 9.88 17.73
N GLU A 196 -0.63 9.95 16.53
CA GLU A 196 -1.13 9.23 15.36
C GLU A 196 -1.05 7.70 15.56
N SER A 197 0.04 7.20 16.16
CA SER A 197 0.15 5.77 16.49
C SER A 197 -0.81 5.33 17.59
N ILE A 198 -1.02 6.17 18.61
CA ILE A 198 -2.01 5.90 19.67
C ILE A 198 -3.40 5.80 19.04
N MET A 199 -3.73 6.75 18.16
CA MET A 199 -4.99 6.79 17.44
C MET A 199 -5.20 5.56 16.53
N ASP A 200 -4.19 5.14 15.79
CA ASP A 200 -4.25 3.93 14.96
C ASP A 200 -4.48 2.68 15.81
N ALA A 201 -3.88 2.63 17.01
CA ALA A 201 -4.11 1.54 17.97
C ALA A 201 -5.55 1.56 18.53
N VAL A 202 -6.05 2.74 18.90
CA VAL A 202 -7.45 2.95 19.36
C VAL A 202 -8.45 2.55 18.27
N ASN A 203 -8.18 2.86 17.01
CA ASN A 203 -9.02 2.49 15.87
C ASN A 203 -8.84 1.02 15.44
N LYS A 204 -8.00 0.26 16.14
CA LYS A 204 -7.68 -1.15 15.84
C LYS A 204 -7.02 -1.36 14.46
N GLU A 205 -6.46 -0.31 13.86
CA GLU A 205 -5.64 -0.40 12.63
C GLU A 205 -4.30 -1.07 12.92
N PHE A 206 -3.72 -0.76 14.10
CA PHE A 206 -2.61 -1.50 14.68
C PHE A 206 -3.02 -2.12 16.00
N LEU A 207 -2.37 -3.22 16.35
CA LEU A 207 -2.60 -3.86 17.65
C LEU A 207 -1.99 -3.05 18.80
N THR A 208 -0.86 -2.37 18.60
CA THR A 208 -0.16 -1.67 19.68
C THR A 208 0.48 -0.37 19.21
N ALA A 209 0.73 0.53 20.16
CA ALA A 209 1.58 1.70 19.99
C ALA A 209 2.52 1.83 21.19
N GLY A 210 3.81 2.08 20.95
CA GLY A 210 4.78 2.16 22.05
C GLY A 210 4.94 0.90 22.91
N LYS A 211 4.57 -0.27 22.36
CA LYS A 211 4.50 -1.58 23.05
C LYS A 211 3.24 -1.81 23.92
N PHE A 212 2.28 -0.89 23.89
CA PHE A 212 1.06 -0.95 24.69
C PHE A 212 -0.19 -1.01 23.82
N ARG A 213 -1.29 -1.47 24.42
CA ARG A 213 -2.66 -1.37 23.90
C ARG A 213 -3.25 -0.05 24.36
N TRP A 214 -4.08 0.56 23.52
CA TRP A 214 -4.66 1.88 23.78
C TRP A 214 -6.15 1.86 23.50
N PHE A 215 -6.93 2.41 24.43
CA PHE A 215 -8.37 2.56 24.31
C PHE A 215 -8.77 3.96 24.75
N LEU A 216 -9.90 4.46 24.26
CA LEU A 216 -10.49 5.68 24.80
C LEU A 216 -11.03 5.38 26.19
N GLN A 217 -10.88 6.29 27.15
CA GLN A 217 -11.36 6.09 28.53
C GLN A 217 -12.87 5.83 28.63
N ARG A 218 -13.65 6.32 27.67
CA ARG A 218 -15.09 6.06 27.58
C ARG A 218 -15.45 4.63 27.18
N TYR A 219 -14.47 3.81 26.86
CA TYR A 219 -14.63 2.43 26.42
C TYR A 219 -13.88 1.51 27.38
N GLU A 220 -14.60 0.60 28.00
CA GLU A 220 -14.03 -0.44 28.85
C GLU A 220 -13.67 -1.64 27.97
N PRO A 221 -12.37 -1.94 27.79
CA PRO A 221 -11.95 -3.05 26.94
C PRO A 221 -12.30 -4.38 27.60
N THR A 222 -12.80 -5.32 26.80
CA THR A 222 -13.09 -6.69 27.25
C THR A 222 -11.96 -7.64 26.88
N GLU A 223 -11.99 -8.87 27.40
CA GLU A 223 -10.99 -9.91 27.08
C GLU A 223 -10.86 -10.12 25.56
N GLU A 224 -11.95 -10.01 24.80
CA GLU A 224 -11.98 -10.13 23.35
C GLU A 224 -11.14 -9.07 22.62
N ASP A 225 -10.99 -7.87 23.19
CA ASP A 225 -10.16 -6.81 22.59
C ASP A 225 -8.66 -7.13 22.64
N PHE A 226 -8.27 -8.02 23.56
CA PHE A 226 -6.89 -8.48 23.71
C PHE A 226 -6.62 -9.76 22.92
N ILE A 227 -7.68 -10.49 22.54
CA ILE A 227 -7.58 -11.63 21.63
C ILE A 227 -7.12 -11.14 20.26
N ILE A 228 -6.12 -11.82 19.72
CA ILE A 228 -5.59 -11.51 18.40
C ILE A 228 -6.46 -12.26 17.39
N PRO A 229 -7.30 -11.55 16.60
CA PRO A 229 -8.28 -12.22 15.77
C PRO A 229 -7.57 -13.15 14.78
N PRO A 230 -8.07 -14.38 14.56
CA PRO A 230 -7.60 -15.21 13.45
C PRO A 230 -7.74 -14.41 12.15
N LYS A 231 -6.80 -14.55 11.23
CA LYS A 231 -6.85 -13.75 10.01
C LYS A 231 -8.05 -14.23 9.18
N SER A 232 -8.86 -13.30 8.68
CA SER A 232 -9.76 -13.57 7.55
C SER A 232 -8.92 -13.88 6.30
N GLU A 233 -8.85 -15.17 5.93
CA GLU A 233 -8.62 -15.82 4.61
C GLU A 233 -7.69 -15.20 3.55
N THR A 234 -6.86 -14.20 3.84
CA THR A 234 -6.01 -13.59 2.81
C THR A 234 -4.66 -14.30 2.70
N SER A 235 -4.68 -15.26 1.78
CA SER A 235 -3.64 -16.08 1.16
C SER A 235 -2.86 -17.00 2.09
N ASP A 236 -3.49 -18.08 2.54
CA ASP A 236 -2.78 -19.32 2.85
C ASP A 236 -2.16 -19.83 1.54
N LYS A 237 -1.01 -19.26 1.20
CA LYS A 237 -0.22 -19.73 0.07
C LYS A 237 0.24 -21.12 0.44
N LEU A 238 -0.54 -22.15 0.10
CA LEU A 238 -0.21 -23.55 0.35
C LEU A 238 1.15 -23.95 -0.25
N LEU A 239 1.49 -23.33 -1.39
CA LEU A 239 2.67 -23.65 -2.20
C LEU A 239 3.66 -22.49 -2.29
N ASN A 240 4.93 -22.78 -2.04
CA ASN A 240 6.07 -21.91 -2.34
C ASN A 240 6.36 -21.88 -3.85
N THR A 241 5.59 -21.08 -4.58
CA THR A 241 5.69 -20.97 -6.05
C THR A 241 7.05 -20.46 -6.53
N SER A 242 7.75 -19.64 -5.73
CA SER A 242 9.09 -19.13 -6.06
C SER A 242 10.11 -20.26 -6.06
N LEU A 243 10.12 -21.10 -5.03
CA LEU A 243 11.02 -22.25 -4.97
C LEU A 243 10.66 -23.28 -6.05
N TRP A 244 9.37 -23.57 -6.26
CA TRP A 244 8.92 -24.48 -7.32
C TRP A 244 9.41 -24.07 -8.71
N LYS A 245 9.33 -22.78 -9.06
CA LYS A 245 9.89 -22.25 -10.31
C LYS A 245 11.41 -22.45 -10.40
N LYS A 246 12.13 -22.18 -9.30
CA LYS A 246 13.60 -22.34 -9.23
C LYS A 246 14.05 -23.81 -9.35
N LEU A 247 13.24 -24.75 -8.87
CA LEU A 247 13.49 -26.18 -8.99
C LEU A 247 13.22 -26.75 -10.39
N GLY A 248 12.85 -25.90 -11.36
CA GLY A 248 12.52 -26.34 -12.72
C GLY A 248 11.09 -26.84 -12.89
N LYS A 249 10.16 -26.41 -12.01
CA LYS A 249 8.73 -26.77 -12.05
C LYS A 249 8.49 -28.29 -12.07
N PRO A 250 9.02 -29.04 -11.08
CA PRO A 250 8.77 -30.48 -11.01
C PRO A 250 7.27 -30.78 -10.95
N ILE A 251 6.88 -31.94 -11.50
CA ILE A 251 5.50 -32.44 -11.42
C ILE A 251 5.23 -32.81 -9.96
N ILE A 252 4.29 -32.10 -9.34
CA ILE A 252 3.89 -32.27 -7.95
C ILE A 252 2.38 -32.09 -7.82
N ASP A 253 1.79 -32.70 -6.81
CA ASP A 253 0.44 -32.35 -6.36
C ASP A 253 0.49 -30.95 -5.70
N ARG A 254 -0.34 -30.03 -6.19
CA ARG A 254 -0.42 -28.66 -5.65
C ARG A 254 -1.25 -28.58 -4.38
N ASN A 255 -2.16 -29.54 -4.17
CA ASN A 255 -3.01 -29.62 -2.98
C ASN A 255 -2.29 -30.29 -1.82
N ASN A 256 -1.29 -31.14 -2.12
CA ASN A 256 -0.41 -31.73 -1.13
C ASN A 256 1.06 -31.63 -1.59
N PRO A 257 1.64 -30.42 -1.58
CA PRO A 257 2.99 -30.23 -2.08
C PRO A 257 4.03 -30.89 -1.16
N PRO A 258 5.20 -31.27 -1.70
CA PRO A 258 6.29 -31.80 -0.89
C PRO A 258 6.69 -30.87 0.26
N PRO A 259 7.25 -31.40 1.36
CA PRO A 259 7.54 -30.62 2.57
C PRO A 259 8.32 -29.32 2.32
N CYS A 260 9.32 -29.34 1.45
CA CYS A 260 10.13 -28.13 1.15
C CYS A 260 9.35 -27.02 0.41
N LEU A 261 8.22 -27.35 -0.21
CA LEU A 261 7.34 -26.44 -0.93
C LEU A 261 6.03 -26.15 -0.18
N ASN A 262 5.69 -26.95 0.83
CA ASN A 262 4.47 -26.84 1.61
C ASN A 262 4.59 -25.74 2.66
N LEU A 263 3.68 -24.77 2.61
CA LEU A 263 3.60 -23.63 3.52
C LEU A 263 2.36 -23.68 4.42
N SER A 264 1.58 -24.77 4.39
CA SER A 264 0.43 -24.99 5.28
C SER A 264 0.89 -25.10 6.73
N LEU A 265 0.11 -24.57 7.66
CA LEU A 265 0.35 -24.75 9.09
C LEU A 265 0.00 -26.16 9.57
N GLU A 266 -0.83 -26.89 8.82
CA GLU A 266 -1.20 -28.27 9.11
C GLU A 266 0.04 -29.18 9.08
N ASP A 267 0.10 -30.09 10.06
CA ASP A 267 1.20 -31.04 10.16
C ASP A 267 1.04 -32.17 9.14
N LEU A 268 2.15 -32.55 8.52
CA LEU A 268 2.19 -33.66 7.57
C LEU A 268 2.19 -35.00 8.32
N PRO A 269 1.79 -36.10 7.67
CA PRO A 269 1.85 -37.42 8.29
C PRO A 269 3.25 -37.75 8.80
N ASN A 270 3.34 -38.19 10.07
CA ASN A 270 4.58 -38.53 10.77
C ASN A 270 5.59 -37.37 10.89
N GLU A 271 5.11 -36.14 10.87
CA GLU A 271 5.95 -34.96 11.06
C GLU A 271 6.20 -34.68 12.55
N GLN A 272 7.46 -34.47 12.91
CA GLN A 272 7.89 -34.19 14.27
C GLN A 272 8.69 -32.90 14.29
N TRP A 273 8.40 -32.01 15.24
CA TRP A 273 9.02 -30.70 15.37
C TRP A 273 10.03 -30.65 16.52
N LYS A 274 11.18 -29.99 16.30
CA LYS A 274 12.18 -29.71 17.33
C LYS A 274 12.58 -28.23 17.32
N PRO A 275 12.91 -27.62 18.48
CA PRO A 275 13.34 -26.24 18.54
C PRO A 275 14.68 -26.03 17.83
N ILE A 276 14.79 -24.90 17.13
CA ILE A 276 16.06 -24.47 16.52
C ILE A 276 16.90 -23.77 17.59
N PRO A 277 18.14 -24.22 17.86
CA PRO A 277 18.97 -23.65 18.91
C PRO A 277 19.38 -22.20 18.61
N GLY A 278 19.47 -21.37 19.66
CA GLY A 278 19.94 -19.98 19.55
C GLY A 278 18.87 -18.94 19.19
N PHE A 279 17.58 -19.31 19.18
CA PHE A 279 16.48 -18.43 18.81
C PHE A 279 15.34 -18.33 19.84
N ASP A 280 15.64 -18.50 21.12
CA ASP A 280 14.68 -18.32 22.22
C ASP A 280 13.36 -19.11 22.01
N ASN A 281 13.46 -20.34 21.47
CA ASN A 281 12.32 -21.20 21.08
C ASN A 281 11.31 -20.57 20.10
N ARG A 282 11.66 -19.49 19.39
CA ARG A 282 10.75 -18.84 18.42
C ARG A 282 10.60 -19.58 17.10
N PHE A 283 11.50 -20.51 16.82
CA PHE A 283 11.47 -21.29 15.59
C PHE A 283 11.67 -22.76 15.88
N VAL A 284 10.94 -23.59 15.15
CA VAL A 284 11.04 -25.04 15.19
C VAL A 284 11.30 -25.56 13.76
N VAL A 285 12.02 -26.66 13.66
CA VAL A 285 12.28 -27.38 12.41
C VAL A 285 11.66 -28.77 12.50
N SER A 286 11.01 -29.21 11.43
CA SER A 286 10.45 -30.55 11.35
C SER A 286 11.46 -31.57 10.84
N ASN A 287 11.26 -32.85 11.16
CA ASN A 287 12.02 -33.97 10.58
C ASN A 287 11.90 -34.04 9.05
N LYS A 288 10.89 -33.39 8.46
CA LYS A 288 10.71 -33.24 7.00
C LYS A 288 11.34 -31.98 6.42
N GLY A 289 12.01 -31.18 7.25
CA GLY A 289 12.77 -30.00 6.86
C GLY A 289 11.95 -28.72 6.77
N ARG A 290 10.66 -28.72 7.16
CA ARG A 290 9.86 -27.49 7.26
C ARG A 290 10.36 -26.66 8.44
N VAL A 291 10.33 -25.34 8.32
CA VAL A 291 10.71 -24.42 9.39
C VAL A 291 9.52 -23.57 9.73
N LYS A 292 9.05 -23.65 10.98
CA LYS A 292 7.87 -22.92 11.48
C LYS A 292 8.34 -21.85 12.46
N ARG A 293 7.91 -20.62 12.24
CA ARG A 293 7.96 -19.56 13.27
C ARG A 293 6.74 -19.75 14.17
N LEU A 294 6.97 -19.84 15.47
CA LEU A 294 5.89 -19.88 16.46
C LEU A 294 5.26 -18.50 16.65
N SER A 295 4.01 -18.47 17.10
CA SER A 295 3.33 -17.20 17.37
C SER A 295 3.98 -16.51 18.57
N GLY A 296 4.00 -15.18 18.54
CA GLY A 296 4.49 -14.43 19.68
C GLY A 296 4.76 -12.96 19.40
N TRP A 297 4.92 -12.23 20.48
CA TRP A 297 5.31 -10.83 20.45
C TRP A 297 6.79 -10.67 20.12
N THR A 298 7.12 -9.66 19.31
CA THR A 298 8.51 -9.27 19.11
C THR A 298 9.08 -8.68 20.40
N SER A 299 10.26 -9.18 20.79
CA SER A 299 10.97 -8.72 21.99
C SER A 299 11.81 -7.45 21.80
N ASP A 300 12.10 -7.08 20.55
CA ASP A 300 12.95 -5.93 20.21
C ASP A 300 12.25 -4.99 19.23
N GLY A 301 12.28 -3.69 19.54
CA GLY A 301 11.66 -2.63 18.76
C GLY A 301 10.18 -2.43 19.06
N ARG A 302 9.37 -2.23 18.01
CA ARG A 302 7.91 -2.17 18.11
C ARG A 302 7.39 -3.55 18.55
N LYS A 303 6.48 -3.61 19.53
CA LYS A 303 5.87 -4.86 20.02
C LYS A 303 4.76 -5.29 19.05
N ILE A 304 5.14 -6.03 18.02
CA ILE A 304 4.24 -6.54 16.98
C ILE A 304 4.00 -8.01 17.27
N PHE A 305 2.75 -8.46 17.12
CA PHE A 305 2.46 -9.88 17.20
C PHE A 305 2.72 -10.54 15.85
N LEU A 306 3.64 -11.49 15.83
CA LEU A 306 3.90 -12.32 14.68
C LEU A 306 3.12 -13.62 14.86
N LYS A 307 2.20 -13.91 13.93
CA LYS A 307 1.48 -15.18 13.92
C LYS A 307 2.38 -16.33 13.50
N GLU A 308 1.91 -17.55 13.76
CA GLU A 308 2.55 -18.76 13.27
C GLU A 308 2.66 -18.74 11.74
N GLN A 309 3.78 -19.25 11.24
CA GLN A 309 4.03 -19.29 9.80
C GLN A 309 5.08 -20.34 9.46
N ILE A 310 4.81 -21.17 8.44
CA ILE A 310 5.87 -21.92 7.76
C ILE A 310 6.69 -20.96 6.91
N LEU A 311 7.99 -20.88 7.18
CA LEU A 311 8.90 -20.02 6.45
C LEU A 311 9.23 -20.62 5.08
N SER A 312 9.16 -19.78 4.05
CA SER A 312 9.55 -20.19 2.70
C SER A 312 11.04 -20.53 2.64
N GLN A 313 11.32 -21.71 2.11
CA GLN A 313 12.69 -22.12 1.78
C GLN A 313 13.14 -21.47 0.47
N ILE A 314 14.45 -21.24 0.38
CA ILE A 314 15.11 -20.60 -0.75
C ILE A 314 16.23 -21.53 -1.23
N MET A 315 16.39 -21.61 -2.55
CA MET A 315 17.46 -22.37 -3.17
C MET A 315 18.71 -21.52 -3.36
N SER A 316 19.85 -22.02 -2.88
CA SER A 316 21.19 -21.54 -3.20
C SER A 316 21.88 -22.53 -4.14
N ILE A 317 22.39 -22.05 -5.28
CA ILE A 317 23.09 -22.88 -6.26
C ILE A 317 24.56 -22.99 -5.86
N ASN A 318 25.06 -24.21 -5.69
CA ASN A 318 26.45 -24.47 -5.30
C ASN A 318 27.30 -24.91 -6.51
N SER A 319 26.71 -25.61 -7.47
CA SER A 319 27.34 -26.00 -8.74
C SER A 319 26.29 -26.27 -9.82
N ARG A 320 26.71 -26.57 -11.06
CA ARG A 320 25.80 -26.93 -12.17
C ARG A 320 24.82 -28.07 -11.83
N ARG A 321 25.19 -28.97 -10.89
CA ARG A 321 24.38 -30.15 -10.50
C ARG A 321 24.04 -30.20 -9.01
N SER A 322 24.40 -29.19 -8.22
CA SER A 322 24.20 -29.18 -6.77
C SER A 322 23.62 -27.85 -6.30
N TYR A 323 22.60 -27.92 -5.46
CA TYR A 323 22.02 -26.80 -4.75
C TYR A 323 21.72 -27.20 -3.31
N SER A 324 21.57 -26.21 -2.44
CA SER A 324 21.15 -26.37 -1.06
C SER A 324 19.94 -25.50 -0.78
N LEU A 325 19.01 -26.04 0.01
CA LEU A 325 17.88 -25.28 0.53
C LEU A 325 18.27 -24.61 1.84
N TYR A 326 17.87 -23.37 2.01
CA TYR A 326 18.05 -22.61 3.24
C TYR A 326 16.80 -21.80 3.57
N CYS A 327 16.71 -21.33 4.80
CA CYS A 327 15.68 -20.40 5.25
C CYS A 327 16.34 -19.20 5.94
N VAL A 328 15.64 -18.07 5.94
CA VAL A 328 16.12 -16.84 6.60
C VAL A 328 15.30 -16.62 7.85
N LEU A 329 15.95 -16.68 9.00
CA LEU A 329 15.34 -16.45 10.30
C LEU A 329 15.68 -15.03 10.75
N ARG A 330 14.67 -14.22 11.02
CA ARG A 330 14.85 -12.88 11.57
C ARG A 330 14.62 -12.92 13.08
N HIS A 331 15.66 -12.59 13.84
CA HIS A 331 15.65 -12.64 15.30
C HIS A 331 16.48 -11.50 15.89
N LYS A 332 15.94 -10.76 16.88
CA LYS A 332 16.62 -9.60 17.52
C LYS A 332 17.28 -8.65 16.48
N ARG A 333 16.49 -8.26 15.46
CA ARG A 333 16.88 -7.44 14.28
C ARG A 333 17.99 -8.01 13.38
N LYS A 334 18.54 -9.19 13.68
CA LYS A 334 19.51 -9.88 12.84
C LYS A 334 18.83 -10.90 11.93
N ASN A 335 19.30 -11.00 10.70
CA ASN A 335 18.90 -12.06 9.77
C ASN A 335 19.97 -13.16 9.79
N THR A 336 19.57 -14.39 10.03
CA THR A 336 20.44 -15.56 9.99
C THR A 336 19.96 -16.51 8.90
N CYS A 337 20.83 -16.85 7.96
CA CYS A 337 20.55 -17.86 6.93
C CYS A 337 20.93 -19.25 7.47
N LEU A 338 19.98 -20.17 7.52
CA LEU A 338 20.22 -21.54 7.99
C LEU A 338 19.95 -22.55 6.89
N THR A 339 20.96 -23.36 6.57
CA THR A 339 20.84 -24.46 5.62
C THR A 339 19.99 -25.58 6.22
N ILE A 340 18.98 -26.04 5.47
CA ILE A 340 18.02 -27.04 5.94
C ILE A 340 18.69 -28.38 6.27
N THR A 341 19.66 -28.80 5.45
CA THR A 341 20.40 -30.06 5.69
C THR A 341 21.22 -30.02 6.97
N LYS A 342 21.87 -28.88 7.29
CA LYS A 342 22.59 -28.69 8.57
C LYS A 342 21.63 -28.78 9.76
N LEU A 343 20.48 -28.11 9.68
CA LEU A 343 19.46 -28.15 10.73
C LEU A 343 18.89 -29.56 10.94
N LEU A 344 18.55 -30.25 9.87
CA LEU A 344 18.01 -31.61 9.93
C LEU A 344 19.00 -32.58 10.58
N TYR A 345 20.26 -32.52 10.17
CA TYR A 345 21.30 -33.36 10.75
C TYR A 345 21.49 -33.07 12.25
N TYR A 346 21.64 -31.78 12.61
CA TYR A 346 21.80 -31.36 14.01
C TYR A 346 20.63 -31.78 14.91
N CYS A 347 19.39 -31.56 14.45
CA CYS A 347 18.21 -31.79 15.27
C CYS A 347 17.79 -33.27 15.33
N PHE A 348 18.04 -34.06 14.28
CA PHE A 348 17.48 -35.41 14.15
C PHE A 348 18.49 -36.55 13.97
N VAL A 349 19.77 -36.25 13.71
CA VAL A 349 20.82 -37.27 13.53
C VAL A 349 21.86 -37.16 14.64
N GLU A 350 22.67 -36.11 14.64
CA GLU A 350 23.78 -35.93 15.59
C GLU A 350 24.06 -34.45 15.82
N LYS A 351 24.29 -34.06 17.07
CA LYS A 351 24.62 -32.67 17.44
C LYS A 351 26.07 -32.35 17.07
N PHE A 352 26.28 -31.20 16.45
CA PHE A 352 27.60 -30.64 16.12
C PHE A 352 27.53 -29.11 16.17
N ASP A 353 28.66 -28.40 16.13
CA ASP A 353 28.63 -26.94 16.11
C ASP A 353 28.11 -26.43 14.75
N LEU A 354 26.93 -25.81 14.75
CA LEU A 354 26.30 -25.23 13.56
C LEU A 354 27.10 -24.06 12.97
N ASN A 355 27.95 -23.40 13.77
CA ASN A 355 28.80 -22.29 13.35
C ASN A 355 30.16 -22.76 12.82
N ASP A 356 30.48 -24.05 12.93
CA ASP A 356 31.73 -24.59 12.41
C ASP A 356 31.68 -24.62 10.88
N ASN A 357 32.61 -23.89 10.28
CA ASN A 357 32.77 -23.78 8.83
C ASN A 357 33.70 -24.84 8.25
N THR A 358 34.39 -25.61 9.10
CA THR A 358 35.26 -26.71 8.70
C THR A 358 34.49 -27.99 8.42
N ILE A 359 33.23 -28.07 8.86
CA ILE A 359 32.36 -29.23 8.71
C ILE A 359 31.16 -28.91 7.81
N VAL A 360 30.83 -29.84 6.92
CA VAL A 360 29.70 -29.73 5.99
C VAL A 360 28.81 -30.98 6.05
N VAL A 361 27.50 -30.76 5.96
CA VAL A 361 26.53 -31.85 5.81
C VAL A 361 26.29 -32.07 4.31
N THR A 362 26.73 -33.22 3.82
CA THR A 362 26.51 -33.66 2.44
C THR A 362 25.14 -34.33 2.33
N ASN A 363 24.45 -34.05 1.22
CA ASN A 363 23.12 -34.58 0.93
C ASN A 363 23.19 -35.47 -0.31
N ASN A 364 22.99 -36.77 -0.12
CA ASN A 364 23.04 -37.78 -1.20
C ASN A 364 21.64 -38.18 -1.70
N ASN A 365 20.59 -37.42 -1.35
CA ASN A 365 19.23 -37.65 -1.85
C ASN A 365 19.10 -37.30 -3.34
N ASN A 366 18.28 -38.05 -4.06
CA ASN A 366 17.85 -37.70 -5.42
C ASN A 366 16.32 -37.82 -5.52
N PRO A 367 15.57 -36.71 -5.67
CA PRO A 367 16.04 -35.33 -5.80
C PRO A 367 16.55 -34.72 -4.48
N LEU A 368 17.48 -33.76 -4.55
CA LEU A 368 18.11 -33.13 -3.37
C LEU A 368 17.11 -32.44 -2.42
N TRP A 369 15.95 -32.01 -2.93
CA TRP A 369 14.90 -31.36 -2.13
C TRP A 369 14.02 -32.35 -1.36
N ASN A 370 14.04 -33.64 -1.69
CA ASN A 370 13.32 -34.69 -0.98
C ASN A 370 14.29 -35.37 0.00
N ILE A 371 14.41 -34.79 1.20
CA ILE A 371 15.48 -35.17 2.14
C ILE A 371 15.06 -36.34 3.01
N GLU A 372 15.71 -37.49 2.83
CA GLU A 372 15.75 -38.57 3.81
C GLU A 372 16.96 -38.38 4.73
N LEU A 373 16.75 -38.49 6.04
CA LEU A 373 17.78 -38.23 7.07
C LEU A 373 18.95 -39.23 6.99
N SER A 374 18.69 -40.49 6.64
CA SER A 374 19.71 -41.54 6.50
C SER A 374 20.71 -41.28 5.36
N LYS A 375 20.35 -40.42 4.41
CA LYS A 375 21.18 -40.04 3.26
C LYS A 375 21.96 -38.73 3.49
N LEU A 376 21.94 -38.21 4.72
CA LEU A 376 22.77 -37.09 5.15
C LEU A 376 24.05 -37.61 5.83
N SER A 377 25.20 -37.04 5.50
CA SER A 377 26.46 -37.38 6.19
C SER A 377 27.30 -36.14 6.50
N LEU A 378 27.82 -36.08 7.72
CA LEU A 378 28.73 -35.05 8.19
C LEU A 378 30.15 -35.36 7.70
N ARG A 379 30.80 -34.40 7.04
CA ARG A 379 32.17 -34.56 6.52
C ARG A 379 33.00 -33.29 6.74
N PRO A 380 34.32 -33.42 6.96
CA PRO A 380 35.23 -32.29 6.84
C PRO A 380 35.16 -31.67 5.44
N ILE A 381 35.20 -30.34 5.37
CA ILE A 381 35.11 -29.60 4.10
C ILE A 381 36.25 -29.98 3.15
N TYR A 382 37.44 -30.28 3.69
CA TYR A 382 38.60 -30.71 2.92
C TYR A 382 38.33 -31.98 2.12
N ASP A 383 37.68 -32.99 2.71
CA ASP A 383 37.40 -34.27 2.05
C ASP A 383 36.42 -34.11 0.88
N VAL A 384 35.46 -33.19 1.03
CA VAL A 384 34.49 -32.86 -0.02
C VAL A 384 35.17 -32.13 -1.19
N LEU A 385 36.14 -31.25 -0.91
CA LEU A 385 36.89 -30.53 -1.93
C LEU A 385 37.88 -31.46 -2.66
N LYS A 386 38.57 -32.34 -1.93
CA LYS A 386 39.52 -33.32 -2.50
C LYS A 386 38.81 -34.32 -3.41
N GLY A 387 37.65 -34.83 -3.00
CA GLY A 387 36.83 -35.73 -3.81
C GLY A 387 36.37 -35.13 -5.15
N LYS A 388 36.11 -33.81 -5.22
CA LYS A 388 35.80 -33.11 -6.47
C LYS A 388 37.01 -33.01 -7.41
N GLN A 389 38.22 -32.82 -6.89
CA GLN A 389 39.44 -32.75 -7.69
C GLN A 389 39.81 -34.11 -8.31
N THR A 390 39.58 -35.21 -7.60
CA THR A 390 39.86 -36.56 -8.11
C THR A 390 38.95 -36.94 -9.30
N ILE A 391 37.68 -36.56 -9.26
CA ILE A 391 36.70 -36.81 -10.36
C ILE A 391 37.04 -36.01 -11.63
N ILE A 392 37.65 -34.82 -11.49
CA ILE A 392 38.10 -34.02 -12.63
C ILE A 392 39.36 -34.63 -13.27
N LYS A 393 40.24 -35.24 -12.46
CA LYS A 393 41.44 -35.92 -12.96
C LYS A 393 41.17 -37.31 -13.59
N SER A 394 40.07 -37.96 -13.25
CA SER A 394 39.68 -39.26 -13.84
C SER A 394 38.88 -39.16 -15.15
N ASN A 395 38.52 -37.94 -15.57
CA ASN A 395 37.80 -37.66 -16.82
C ASN A 395 38.69 -36.98 -17.88
N HIS A 396 40.02 -37.06 -17.70
CA HIS A 396 41.02 -36.63 -18.68
C HIS A 396 41.81 -37.81 -19.22
#